data_AF-A0A937DNF1-F1
#
_entry.id   AF-A0A937DNF1-F1
#
_cell.length_a   1.000
_cell.length_b   1.000
_cell.length_c   1.000
_cell.angle_alpha   90.00
_cell.angle_beta   90.00
_cell.angle_gamma   90.00
#
_symmetry.space_group_name_H-M   'P 1'
#
loop_
_entity.id
_entity.type
_entity.pdbx_description
1 polymer ?
#
loop_
_entity_poly.entity_id
_entity_poly.type
_entity_poly.pdbx_seq_one_letter_code
_entity_poly.pdbx_strand_id
1 'polypeptide(L)'
;MFSNELAKKLINLPKEIDGGFTTINLNDDKTRIYLKNKSEPEYYFLWEVTSNKKISFKVSLHTQEDNTKEGLIRIDYKGGHKNPETVTYAIPDLVKPYIGYWFTNEPHIHIYVEGYKDLAWAAPLSVYNFPILDINNYDDFAEALSSFSKEINIISRFNVQKPII
;
A
#
# COMPACT_ATOMS: atom_id res chain seq x y z
N MET A 1 20.02 4.12 -7.90
CA MET A 1 19.60 4.02 -6.48
C MET A 1 18.16 4.49 -6.43
N PHE A 2 17.28 3.72 -5.82
CA PHE A 2 15.87 4.09 -5.69
C PHE A 2 15.76 5.18 -4.62
N SER A 3 15.13 6.32 -4.93
CA SER A 3 15.07 7.49 -4.05
C SER A 3 13.66 7.76 -3.55
N ASN A 4 13.54 8.55 -2.50
CA ASN A 4 12.22 9.01 -2.02
C ASN A 4 11.44 9.81 -3.07
N GLU A 5 12.14 10.63 -3.86
CA GLU A 5 11.53 11.43 -4.92
C GLU A 5 10.97 10.54 -6.03
N LEU A 6 11.72 9.51 -6.42
CA LEU A 6 11.24 8.51 -7.37
C LEU A 6 10.05 7.74 -6.80
N ALA A 7 10.14 7.25 -5.56
CA ALA A 7 9.02 6.56 -4.90
C ALA A 7 7.74 7.40 -4.93
N LYS A 8 7.84 8.69 -4.57
CA LYS A 8 6.72 9.63 -4.60
C LYS A 8 6.19 9.86 -6.02
N LYS A 9 7.07 10.04 -7.02
CA LYS A 9 6.66 10.12 -8.43
C LYS A 9 5.84 8.88 -8.80
N LEU A 10 6.36 7.70 -8.52
CA LEU A 10 5.77 6.42 -8.90
C LEU A 10 4.44 6.13 -8.21
N ILE A 11 4.27 6.50 -6.94
CA ILE A 11 2.97 6.44 -6.26
C ILE A 11 1.93 7.30 -7.00
N ASN A 12 2.32 8.52 -7.40
CA ASN A 12 1.42 9.49 -8.03
C ASN A 12 1.22 9.28 -9.55
N LEU A 13 2.00 8.42 -10.22
CA LEU A 13 1.80 8.15 -11.63
C LEU A 13 0.41 7.55 -11.89
N PRO A 14 -0.33 8.00 -12.92
CA PRO A 14 -1.57 7.34 -13.32
C PRO A 14 -1.31 5.88 -13.67
N LYS A 15 -2.14 4.98 -13.14
CA LYS A 15 -2.00 3.54 -13.34
C LYS A 15 -3.30 2.96 -13.88
N GLU A 16 -3.18 2.17 -14.93
CA GLU A 16 -4.28 1.36 -15.44
C GLU A 16 -4.08 -0.09 -15.01
N ILE A 17 -5.18 -0.77 -14.71
CA ILE A 17 -5.17 -2.22 -14.52
C ILE A 17 -4.77 -2.87 -15.85
N ASP A 18 -3.81 -3.78 -15.82
CA ASP A 18 -3.48 -4.54 -17.02
C ASP A 18 -4.65 -5.46 -17.40
N GLY A 19 -5.10 -5.39 -18.65
CA GLY A 19 -6.38 -5.94 -19.10
C GLY A 19 -7.61 -5.05 -18.87
N GLY A 20 -7.45 -3.88 -18.22
CA GLY A 20 -8.42 -2.78 -18.18
C GLY A 20 -9.46 -2.81 -17.05
N PHE A 21 -9.86 -3.99 -16.58
CA PHE A 21 -10.83 -4.16 -15.49
C PHE A 21 -10.52 -5.41 -14.67
N THR A 22 -10.81 -5.38 -13.37
CA THR A 22 -10.71 -6.56 -12.50
C THR A 22 -11.81 -6.57 -11.44
N THR A 23 -12.07 -7.76 -10.91
CA THR A 23 -12.91 -7.97 -9.72
C THR A 23 -12.05 -8.53 -8.61
N ILE A 24 -12.07 -7.87 -7.46
CA ILE A 24 -11.35 -8.29 -6.26
C ILE A 24 -12.32 -9.11 -5.41
N ASN A 25 -12.05 -10.40 -5.25
CA ASN A 25 -12.86 -11.31 -4.46
C ASN A 25 -12.28 -11.43 -3.05
N LEU A 26 -13.09 -11.07 -2.06
CA LEU A 26 -12.69 -11.08 -0.65
C LEU A 26 -12.60 -12.47 -0.04
N ASN A 27 -13.03 -13.48 -0.78
CA ASN A 27 -12.77 -14.86 -0.42
C ASN A 27 -11.33 -15.29 -0.68
N ASP A 28 -10.61 -14.55 -1.51
CA ASP A 28 -9.21 -14.85 -1.82
C ASP A 28 -8.32 -14.35 -0.69
N ASP A 29 -7.45 -15.22 -0.17
CA ASP A 29 -6.47 -14.82 0.85
C ASP A 29 -5.51 -13.76 0.31
N LYS A 30 -5.27 -13.78 -1.02
CA LYS A 30 -4.41 -12.85 -1.73
C LYS A 30 -4.85 -12.65 -3.18
N THR A 31 -4.98 -11.41 -3.59
CA THR A 31 -5.20 -10.99 -4.97
C THR A 31 -4.03 -10.13 -5.45
N ARG A 32 -3.53 -10.40 -6.65
CA ARG A 32 -2.42 -9.67 -7.29
C ARG A 32 -2.88 -9.07 -8.59
N ILE A 33 -2.76 -7.75 -8.70
CA ILE A 33 -3.26 -6.98 -9.84
C ILE A 33 -2.08 -6.23 -10.44
N TYR A 34 -1.72 -6.57 -11.67
CA TYR A 34 -0.69 -5.83 -12.38
C TYR A 34 -1.25 -4.52 -12.90
N LEU A 35 -0.48 -3.46 -12.76
CA LEU A 35 -0.80 -2.14 -13.26
C LEU A 35 0.30 -1.65 -14.18
N LYS A 36 -0.08 -0.81 -15.13
CA LYS A 36 0.83 -0.18 -16.08
C LYS A 36 0.51 1.29 -16.27
N ASN A 37 1.50 2.07 -16.67
CA ASN A 37 1.30 3.40 -17.22
C ASN A 37 1.53 3.34 -18.73
N LYS A 38 0.59 3.85 -19.54
CA LYS A 38 0.73 3.83 -21.01
C LYS A 38 1.76 4.82 -21.55
N SER A 39 1.97 5.92 -20.83
CA SER A 39 2.87 7.01 -21.21
C SER A 39 4.32 6.74 -20.80
N GLU A 40 4.52 5.95 -19.75
CA GLU A 40 5.83 5.54 -19.21
C GLU A 40 5.84 3.99 -19.09
N PRO A 41 5.92 3.26 -20.23
CA PRO A 41 5.77 1.80 -20.30
C PRO A 41 6.93 1.02 -19.68
N GLU A 42 8.01 1.69 -19.26
CA GLU A 42 9.08 1.12 -18.45
C GLU A 42 8.58 0.75 -17.04
N TYR A 43 7.64 1.53 -16.49
CA TYR A 43 7.14 1.31 -15.14
C TYR A 43 5.98 0.29 -15.12
N TYR A 44 6.24 -0.83 -14.44
CA TYR A 44 5.24 -1.82 -14.08
C TYR A 44 5.03 -1.86 -12.58
N PHE A 45 3.79 -2.07 -12.16
CA PHE A 45 3.41 -2.09 -10.76
C PHE A 45 2.62 -3.33 -10.40
N LEU A 46 2.68 -3.68 -9.13
CA LEU A 46 1.86 -4.71 -8.52
C LEU A 46 1.05 -4.07 -7.40
N TRP A 47 -0.27 -4.09 -7.55
CA TRP A 47 -1.22 -3.84 -6.48
C TRP A 47 -1.60 -5.17 -5.84
N GLU A 48 -1.15 -5.39 -4.61
CA GLU A 48 -1.41 -6.62 -3.86
C GLU A 48 -2.44 -6.34 -2.76
N VAL A 49 -3.46 -7.17 -2.70
CA VAL A 49 -4.50 -7.17 -1.68
C VAL A 49 -4.39 -8.50 -0.93
N THR A 50 -4.14 -8.46 0.36
CA THR A 50 -4.10 -9.66 1.22
C THR A 50 -5.19 -9.54 2.27
N SER A 51 -6.10 -10.50 2.29
CA SER A 51 -7.20 -10.55 3.25
C SER A 51 -7.12 -11.86 4.00
N ASN A 52 -6.68 -11.82 5.26
CA ASN A 52 -6.85 -12.95 6.15
C ASN A 52 -8.13 -12.73 6.95
N LYS A 53 -9.20 -13.43 6.57
CA LYS A 53 -10.55 -13.34 7.16
C LYS A 53 -10.60 -13.44 8.69
N LYS A 54 -9.55 -13.94 9.35
CA LYS A 54 -9.50 -14.09 10.81
C LYS A 54 -8.62 -13.06 11.52
N ILE A 55 -7.71 -12.37 10.84
CA ILE A 55 -6.56 -11.72 11.51
C ILE A 55 -6.21 -10.34 10.97
N SER A 56 -6.08 -10.16 9.66
CA SER A 56 -5.49 -8.93 9.12
C SER A 56 -5.89 -8.65 7.67
N PHE A 57 -5.89 -7.37 7.33
CA PHE A 57 -6.06 -6.90 5.97
C PHE A 57 -4.86 -6.04 5.58
N LYS A 58 -4.29 -6.27 4.40
CA LYS A 58 -3.18 -5.50 3.87
C LYS A 58 -3.43 -5.14 2.43
N VAL A 59 -3.02 -3.93 2.06
CA VAL A 59 -3.06 -3.47 0.68
C VAL A 59 -1.75 -2.72 0.37
N SER A 60 -1.07 -3.09 -0.71
CA SER A 60 0.24 -2.53 -1.06
C SER A 60 0.40 -2.24 -2.54
N LEU A 61 1.28 -1.29 -2.83
CA LEU A 61 1.80 -1.01 -4.16
C LEU A 61 3.30 -1.29 -4.19
N HIS A 62 3.74 -2.04 -5.20
CA HIS A 62 5.14 -2.29 -5.47
C HIS A 62 5.49 -1.90 -6.91
N THR A 63 6.72 -1.46 -7.15
CA THR A 63 7.31 -1.45 -8.50
C THR A 63 7.75 -2.86 -8.88
N GLN A 64 7.87 -3.15 -10.18
CA GLN A 64 8.31 -4.44 -10.71
C GLN A 64 9.42 -4.30 -11.76
N GLU A 65 10.21 -3.22 -11.72
CA GLU A 65 11.25 -2.92 -12.71
C GLU A 65 12.57 -3.67 -12.46
N ASP A 66 13.22 -4.14 -13.54
CA ASP A 66 14.65 -4.46 -13.63
C ASP A 66 15.30 -5.12 -12.40
N ASN A 67 14.66 -6.17 -11.88
CA ASN A 67 15.04 -6.95 -10.69
C ASN A 67 14.81 -6.29 -9.32
N THR A 68 14.27 -5.08 -9.28
CA THR A 68 13.85 -4.39 -8.05
C THR A 68 12.34 -4.55 -7.85
N LYS A 69 11.96 -5.05 -6.67
CA LYS A 69 10.56 -5.23 -6.27
C LYS A 69 10.31 -4.37 -5.04
N GLU A 70 10.56 -3.08 -5.19
CA GLU A 70 10.47 -2.13 -4.09
C GLU A 70 8.99 -1.88 -3.76
N GLY A 71 8.64 -2.00 -2.48
CA GLY A 71 7.38 -1.56 -1.94
C GLY A 71 7.38 -0.04 -1.80
N LEU A 72 6.36 0.57 -2.38
CA LEU A 72 6.20 2.02 -2.40
C LEU A 72 5.40 2.51 -1.19
N ILE A 73 4.27 1.87 -0.95
CA ILE A 73 3.31 2.21 0.09
C ILE A 73 2.48 0.97 0.42
N ARG A 74 2.14 0.80 1.71
CA ARG A 74 1.27 -0.29 2.17
C ARG A 74 0.47 0.14 3.37
N ILE A 75 -0.80 -0.24 3.45
CA ILE A 75 -1.58 -0.14 4.68
C ILE A 75 -1.72 -1.53 5.29
N ASP A 76 -1.44 -1.64 6.58
CA ASP A 76 -1.64 -2.83 7.39
C ASP A 76 -2.74 -2.54 8.41
N TYR A 77 -3.87 -3.23 8.28
CA TYR A 77 -4.91 -3.29 9.31
C TYR A 77 -4.66 -4.56 10.13
N LYS A 78 -4.26 -4.38 11.39
CA LYS A 78 -3.87 -5.44 12.34
C LYS A 78 -2.55 -6.14 11.98
N GLY A 79 -1.53 -5.34 11.65
CA GLY A 79 -0.13 -5.77 11.57
C GLY A 79 0.67 -5.36 12.82
N GLY A 80 1.89 -5.86 12.95
CA GLY A 80 2.82 -5.35 13.95
C GLY A 80 4.25 -5.34 13.42
N HIS A 81 4.98 -4.28 13.73
CA HIS A 81 6.40 -4.12 13.42
C HIS A 81 7.00 -3.02 14.28
N LYS A 82 8.34 -3.00 14.37
CA LYS A 82 9.08 -1.86 14.90
C LYS A 82 9.60 -1.02 13.76
N ASN A 83 9.44 0.29 13.86
CA ASN A 83 10.21 1.19 13.03
C ASN A 83 11.70 1.11 13.37
N PRO A 84 12.60 1.35 12.41
CA PRO A 84 14.02 1.45 12.69
C PRO A 84 14.34 2.52 13.75
N GLU A 85 15.43 2.31 14.49
CA GLU A 85 15.97 3.29 15.45
C GLU A 85 17.02 4.22 14.82
N THR A 86 17.73 3.71 13.80
CA THR A 86 18.75 4.47 13.08
C THR A 86 18.09 5.53 12.21
N VAL A 87 18.54 6.78 12.35
CA VAL A 87 18.02 7.95 11.63
C VAL A 87 18.96 8.34 10.48
N THR A 88 18.40 8.61 9.31
CA THR A 88 19.11 9.26 8.19
C THR A 88 18.38 10.53 7.76
N TYR A 89 19.04 11.32 6.91
CA TYR A 89 18.43 12.52 6.31
C TYR A 89 17.24 12.21 5.42
N ALA A 90 17.09 10.96 4.96
CA ALA A 90 16.05 10.54 4.03
C ALA A 90 14.71 10.27 4.72
N ILE A 91 14.62 10.27 6.05
CA ILE A 91 13.36 9.95 6.73
C ILE A 91 12.34 11.09 6.50
N PRO A 92 11.12 10.80 6.00
CA PRO A 92 10.06 11.78 5.85
C PRO A 92 9.51 12.27 7.19
N ASP A 93 9.08 13.53 7.26
CA ASP A 93 8.55 14.14 8.49
C ASP A 93 7.35 13.38 9.08
N LEU A 94 6.53 12.77 8.23
CA LEU A 94 5.39 11.94 8.62
C LEU A 94 5.76 10.82 9.62
N VAL A 95 6.92 10.18 9.42
CA VAL A 95 7.32 8.99 10.20
C VAL A 95 8.38 9.31 11.27
N LYS A 96 9.01 10.49 11.23
CA LYS A 96 10.01 10.93 12.23
C LYS A 96 9.53 10.85 13.68
N PRO A 97 8.28 11.21 14.04
CA PRO A 97 7.81 11.07 15.42
C PRO A 97 7.76 9.63 15.92
N TYR A 98 7.85 8.65 15.03
CA TYR A 98 7.68 7.23 15.30
C TYR A 98 8.99 6.43 15.18
N ILE A 99 10.15 7.07 15.32
CA ILE A 99 11.45 6.38 15.39
C ILE A 99 11.45 5.35 16.52
N GLY A 100 11.80 4.10 16.22
CA GLY A 100 11.80 3.00 17.19
C GLY A 100 10.42 2.60 17.75
N TYR A 101 9.34 3.24 17.31
CA TYR A 101 7.99 2.95 17.76
C TYR A 101 7.56 1.54 17.35
N TRP A 102 6.83 0.86 18.24
CA TRP A 102 6.38 -0.51 18.04
C TRP A 102 4.87 -0.54 17.79
N PHE A 103 4.48 -0.89 16.57
CA PHE A 103 3.07 -1.10 16.21
C PHE A 103 2.62 -2.48 16.69
N THR A 104 1.54 -2.53 17.46
CA THR A 104 0.95 -3.78 17.98
C THR A 104 -0.51 -3.94 17.57
N ASN A 105 -0.75 -4.63 16.45
CA ASN A 105 -2.11 -4.90 15.93
C ASN A 105 -2.95 -3.65 15.68
N GLU A 106 -2.33 -2.50 15.50
CA GLU A 106 -3.00 -1.23 15.19
C GLU A 106 -2.90 -0.92 13.70
N PRO A 107 -3.88 -0.21 13.10
CA PRO A 107 -3.82 0.21 11.70
C PRO A 107 -2.73 1.27 11.43
N HIS A 108 -1.87 1.00 10.45
CA HIS A 108 -0.76 1.88 10.13
C HIS A 108 -0.39 1.82 8.64
N ILE A 109 0.23 2.90 8.16
CA ILE A 109 0.71 3.03 6.80
C ILE A 109 2.22 2.94 6.76
N HIS A 110 2.74 2.03 5.94
CA HIS A 110 4.14 1.93 5.58
C HIS A 110 4.42 2.78 4.34
N ILE A 111 5.56 3.44 4.33
CA ILE A 111 6.06 4.21 3.19
C ILE A 111 7.49 3.80 2.86
N TYR A 112 7.84 3.90 1.58
CA TYR A 112 9.22 3.79 1.16
C TYR A 112 10.09 4.86 1.82
N VAL A 113 11.28 4.47 2.29
CA VAL A 113 12.32 5.39 2.76
C VAL A 113 13.66 4.93 2.20
N GLU A 114 14.31 5.82 1.47
CA GLU A 114 15.60 5.59 0.82
C GLU A 114 16.67 5.12 1.80
N GLY A 115 17.39 4.07 1.42
CA GLY A 115 18.47 3.48 2.21
C GLY A 115 18.00 2.54 3.32
N TYR A 116 16.70 2.32 3.48
CA TYR A 116 16.15 1.34 4.42
C TYR A 116 15.66 0.08 3.73
N LYS A 117 15.45 -0.96 4.53
CA LYS A 117 14.73 -2.16 4.11
C LYS A 117 13.32 -1.78 3.61
N ASP A 118 12.87 -2.51 2.60
CA ASP A 118 11.55 -2.37 1.99
C ASP A 118 10.43 -2.23 3.04
N LEU A 119 9.63 -1.15 2.91
CA LEU A 119 8.49 -0.80 3.75
C LEU A 119 8.74 -1.06 5.26
N ALA A 120 9.90 -0.62 5.77
CA ALA A 120 10.25 -0.74 7.18
C ALA A 120 9.72 0.41 8.05
N TRP A 121 9.43 1.56 7.45
CA TRP A 121 8.95 2.75 8.14
C TRP A 121 7.45 2.90 8.01
N ALA A 122 6.80 3.17 9.13
CA ALA A 122 5.38 3.43 9.17
C ALA A 122 4.99 4.58 10.11
N ALA A 123 3.76 5.05 9.95
CA ALA A 123 3.06 5.93 10.87
C ALA A 123 1.64 5.39 11.14
N PRO A 124 1.03 5.72 12.28
CA PRO A 124 -0.38 5.44 12.53
C PRO A 124 -1.24 5.96 11.39
N LEU A 125 -2.24 5.19 10.99
CA LEU A 125 -3.07 5.57 9.85
C LEU A 125 -3.84 6.88 10.08
N SER A 126 -4.14 7.19 11.35
CA SER A 126 -4.80 8.42 11.79
C SER A 126 -4.03 9.70 11.49
N VAL A 127 -2.69 9.66 11.47
CA VAL A 127 -1.89 10.87 11.13
C VAL A 127 -1.67 11.03 9.62
N TYR A 128 -1.95 10.00 8.83
CA TYR A 128 -1.91 10.06 7.37
C TYR A 128 -3.17 10.71 6.77
N ASN A 129 -4.22 10.94 7.56
CA ASN A 129 -5.55 11.38 7.10
C ASN A 129 -6.21 10.40 6.10
N PHE A 130 -5.95 9.10 6.22
CA PHE A 130 -6.67 8.10 5.43
C PHE A 130 -8.12 7.93 5.97
N PRO A 131 -9.14 7.81 5.11
CA PRO A 131 -10.54 7.86 5.56
C PRO A 131 -10.98 6.64 6.38
N ILE A 132 -10.38 5.46 6.13
CA ILE A 132 -10.75 4.22 6.80
C ILE A 132 -9.68 3.85 7.81
N LEU A 133 -9.99 4.04 9.09
CA LEU A 133 -9.02 3.83 10.17
C LEU A 133 -9.07 2.42 10.76
N ASP A 134 -10.13 1.65 10.51
CA ASP A 134 -10.25 0.24 10.92
C ASP A 134 -11.22 -0.51 9.98
N ILE A 135 -11.14 -1.85 9.97
CA ILE A 135 -12.00 -2.72 9.16
C ILE A 135 -12.88 -3.56 10.07
N ASN A 136 -14.17 -3.21 10.15
CA ASN A 136 -15.16 -3.90 10.97
C ASN A 136 -16.18 -4.66 10.13
N ASN A 137 -16.38 -4.24 8.89
CA ASN A 137 -17.36 -4.83 7.99
C ASN A 137 -16.87 -4.78 6.52
N TYR A 138 -17.71 -5.29 5.62
CA TYR A 138 -17.42 -5.31 4.19
C TYR A 138 -17.31 -3.89 3.58
N ASP A 139 -18.17 -2.96 3.99
CA ASP A 139 -18.21 -1.63 3.40
C ASP A 139 -16.92 -0.87 3.75
N ASP A 140 -16.42 -1.00 4.98
CA ASP A 140 -15.11 -0.47 5.39
C ASP A 140 -13.99 -1.02 4.49
N PHE A 141 -14.03 -2.32 4.19
CA PHE A 141 -13.05 -2.96 3.32
C PHE A 141 -13.10 -2.40 1.88
N ALA A 142 -14.30 -2.34 1.31
CA ALA A 142 -14.49 -1.86 -0.06
C ALA A 142 -14.08 -0.38 -0.17
N GLU A 143 -14.41 0.43 0.84
CA GLU A 143 -14.02 1.83 0.92
C GLU A 143 -12.51 2.00 1.14
N ALA A 144 -11.87 1.14 1.93
CA ALA A 144 -10.41 1.15 2.10
C ALA A 144 -9.69 0.83 0.79
N LEU A 145 -10.15 -0.16 0.01
CA LEU A 145 -9.60 -0.43 -1.32
C LEU A 145 -9.83 0.73 -2.29
N SER A 146 -11.03 1.32 -2.31
CA SER A 146 -11.33 2.46 -3.17
C SER A 146 -10.50 3.70 -2.80
N SER A 147 -10.28 3.92 -1.51
CA SER A 147 -9.47 5.03 -1.02
C SER A 147 -7.99 4.80 -1.33
N PHE A 148 -7.49 3.58 -1.13
CA PHE A 148 -6.12 3.22 -1.48
C PHE A 148 -5.90 3.33 -2.99
N SER A 149 -6.83 2.86 -3.83
CA SER A 149 -6.68 2.97 -5.29
C SER A 149 -6.57 4.42 -5.76
N LYS A 150 -7.28 5.35 -5.09
CA LYS A 150 -7.14 6.80 -5.35
C LYS A 150 -5.78 7.31 -4.90
N GLU A 151 -5.33 6.90 -3.72
CA GLU A 151 -4.01 7.26 -3.16
C GLU A 151 -2.86 6.87 -4.10
N ILE A 152 -2.95 5.70 -4.74
CA ILE A 152 -1.95 5.21 -5.70
C ILE A 152 -2.28 5.54 -7.17
N ASN A 153 -3.23 6.44 -7.39
CA ASN A 153 -3.65 6.96 -8.69
C ASN A 153 -4.01 5.87 -9.73
N ILE A 154 -4.79 4.87 -9.33
CA ILE A 154 -5.42 3.94 -10.28
C ILE A 154 -6.61 4.65 -10.94
N ILE A 155 -6.57 4.74 -12.27
CA ILE A 155 -7.60 5.39 -13.08
C ILE A 155 -8.60 4.40 -13.70
N SER A 156 -8.24 3.12 -13.75
CA SER A 156 -9.14 2.05 -14.21
C SER A 156 -10.22 1.75 -13.19
N ARG A 157 -11.37 1.28 -13.67
CA ARG A 157 -12.44 0.77 -12.80
C ARG A 157 -12.14 -0.66 -12.36
N PHE A 158 -12.59 -0.99 -11.16
CA PHE A 158 -12.59 -2.35 -10.63
C PHE A 158 -13.83 -2.56 -9.77
N ASN A 159 -14.19 -3.82 -9.53
CA ASN A 159 -15.25 -4.18 -8.60
C ASN A 159 -14.66 -4.85 -7.35
N VAL A 160 -15.33 -4.68 -6.21
CA VAL A 160 -15.06 -5.45 -4.99
C VAL A 160 -16.24 -6.39 -4.77
N GLN A 161 -16.03 -7.69 -4.87
CA GLN A 161 -17.09 -8.67 -4.71
C GLN A 161 -17.34 -8.97 -3.22
N LYS A 162 -18.60 -8.86 -2.78
CA LYS A 162 -19.00 -9.28 -1.42
C LYS A 162 -18.71 -10.77 -1.22
N PRO A 163 -18.24 -11.19 -0.02
CA PRO A 163 -18.21 -12.60 0.34
C PRO A 163 -19.65 -13.12 0.26
N ILE A 164 -19.83 -14.25 -0.41
CA ILE A 164 -21.09 -14.99 -0.31
C ILE A 164 -21.06 -15.67 1.07
N ILE A 165 -21.96 -15.24 1.95
CA ILE A 165 -22.18 -15.82 3.29
C ILE A 165 -22.99 -17.11 3.14
#